data_AF-A0A3S0CD23-F1
#
_entry.id   AF-A0A3S0CD23-F1
#
_cell.length_a   1.000
_cell.length_b   1.000
_cell.length_c   1.000
_cell.angle_alpha   90.00
_cell.angle_beta   90.00
_cell.angle_gamma   90.00
#
_symmetry.space_group_name_H-M   'P 1'
#
loop_
_entity.id
_entity.type
_entity.pdbx_description
1 polymer ?
#
loop_
_entity_poly.entity_id
_entity_poly.type
_entity_poly.pdbx_seq_one_letter_code
_entity_poly.pdbx_strand_id
1 'polypeptide(L)'
;MKPRITVLTLGVDDLERSLRFYRDGLGLPTEGIIGQEFEHGAVVFFDLQPGLKLALWNRRDLAHEAKVPLSAPSATEMTIGHNVGSK
;
A
#
# COMPACT_ATOMS: atom_id res chain seq x y z
N MET A 1 0.65 -22.44 -10.05
CA MET A 1 0.60 -21.26 -9.16
C MET A 1 0.11 -21.71 -7.79
N LYS A 2 0.64 -21.18 -6.68
CA LYS A 2 0.14 -21.44 -5.32
C LYS A 2 -0.45 -20.12 -4.77
N PRO A 3 -1.74 -20.06 -4.40
CA PRO A 3 -2.36 -18.81 -3.95
C PRO A 3 -1.75 -18.36 -2.63
N ARG A 4 -1.20 -17.13 -2.60
CA ARG A 4 -0.58 -16.53 -1.41
C ARG A 4 -0.92 -15.06 -1.33
N ILE A 5 -1.15 -14.55 -0.12
CA ILE A 5 -1.13 -13.12 0.12
C ILE A 5 0.33 -12.72 0.30
N THR A 6 0.82 -11.87 -0.58
CA THR A 6 2.21 -11.36 -0.56
C THR A 6 2.26 -9.85 -0.42
N VAL A 7 1.13 -9.16 -0.56
CA VAL A 7 1.00 -7.72 -0.31
C VAL A 7 -0.30 -7.47 0.44
N LEU A 8 -0.22 -6.67 1.51
CA LEU A 8 -1.38 -6.05 2.15
C LEU A 8 -1.25 -4.55 1.95
N THR A 9 -2.24 -3.90 1.36
CA THR A 9 -2.22 -2.44 1.13
C THR A 9 -3.24 -1.77 2.01
N LEU A 10 -2.85 -0.74 2.76
CA LEU A 10 -3.76 0.10 3.53
C LEU A 10 -4.01 1.41 2.79
N GLY A 11 -5.28 1.77 2.63
CA GLY A 11 -5.69 3.09 2.16
C GLY A 11 -5.49 4.13 3.27
N VAL A 12 -4.76 5.20 2.97
CA VAL A 12 -4.48 6.29 3.91
C VAL A 12 -4.86 7.65 3.32
N ASP A 13 -5.27 8.60 4.15
CA ASP A 13 -5.59 9.97 3.71
C ASP A 13 -4.33 10.85 3.54
N ASP A 14 -3.26 10.56 4.29
CA ASP A 14 -2.00 11.31 4.28
C ASP A 14 -0.83 10.30 4.26
N LEU A 15 -0.17 10.20 3.11
CA LEU A 15 0.86 9.20 2.85
C LEU A 15 2.14 9.52 3.64
N GLU A 16 2.54 10.78 3.70
CA GLU A 16 3.73 11.24 4.40
C GLU A 16 3.62 11.06 5.92
N ARG A 17 2.46 11.40 6.49
CA ARG A 17 2.17 11.17 7.91
C ARG A 17 2.20 9.69 8.24
N SER A 18 1.61 8.87 7.38
CA SER A 18 1.57 7.41 7.58
C SER A 18 2.96 6.81 7.44
N LEU A 19 3.75 7.24 6.44
CA LEU A 19 5.16 6.87 6.29
C LEU A 19 5.95 7.16 7.57
N ARG A 20 5.85 8.37 8.13
CA ARG A 20 6.53 8.72 9.39
C ARG A 20 6.11 7.81 10.54
N PHE A 21 4.82 7.49 10.65
CA PHE A 21 4.32 6.58 11.69
C PHE A 21 4.96 5.19 11.60
N TYR A 22 4.94 4.55 10.43
CA TYR A 22 5.46 3.19 10.26
C TYR A 22 7.01 3.14 10.22
N ARG A 23 7.66 4.09 9.54
CA ARG A 23 9.13 4.14 9.43
C ARG A 23 9.78 4.66 10.71
N ASP A 24 9.41 5.85 11.16
CA ASP A 24 10.10 6.53 12.26
C ASP A 24 9.54 6.10 13.62
N GLY A 25 8.23 5.84 13.69
CA GLY A 25 7.56 5.40 14.91
C GLY A 25 7.76 3.92 15.21
N LEU A 26 7.60 3.04 14.21
CA LEU A 26 7.70 1.58 14.38
C LEU A 26 9.03 0.99 13.89
N GLY A 27 9.87 1.77 13.21
CA GLY A 27 11.18 1.30 12.73
C GLY A 27 11.10 0.36 11.53
N LEU A 28 10.00 0.35 10.77
CA LEU A 28 9.85 -0.56 9.63
C LEU A 28 10.74 -0.13 8.45
N PRO A 29 11.48 -1.06 7.81
CA PRO A 29 12.35 -0.75 6.69
C PRO A 29 11.54 -0.40 5.43
N THR A 30 11.93 0.67 4.74
CA THR A 30 11.29 1.14 3.51
C THR A 30 12.24 2.04 2.70
N GLU A 31 12.05 2.09 1.39
CA GLU A 31 12.69 3.06 0.49
C GLU A 31 11.99 4.43 0.49
N GLY A 32 10.87 4.56 1.20
CA GLY A 32 10.06 5.77 1.25
C GLY A 32 8.96 5.79 0.19
N ILE A 33 8.55 7.00 -0.23
CA ILE A 33 7.50 7.19 -1.24
C ILE A 33 8.12 7.05 -2.63
N ILE A 34 7.63 6.10 -3.41
CA ILE A 34 8.02 5.86 -4.80
C ILE A 34 6.81 6.04 -5.75
N GLY A 35 7.04 6.10 -7.06
CA GLY A 35 5.97 6.16 -8.06
C GLY A 35 5.26 7.50 -8.17
N GLN A 36 5.83 8.56 -7.60
CA GLN A 36 5.27 9.93 -7.64
C GLN A 36 5.22 10.51 -9.06
N GLU A 37 6.03 9.96 -9.97
CA GLU A 37 6.05 10.32 -11.38
C GLU A 37 4.83 9.81 -12.16
N PHE A 38 4.05 8.87 -11.60
CA PHE A 38 2.84 8.34 -12.20
C PHE A 38 1.60 8.94 -11.53
N GLU A 39 0.60 9.31 -12.33
CA GLU A 39 -0.70 9.71 -11.81
C GLU A 39 -1.30 8.57 -10.98
N HIS A 40 -1.70 8.86 -9.74
CA HIS A 40 -2.16 7.86 -8.76
C HIS A 40 -1.12 6.80 -8.35
N GLY A 41 0.17 6.99 -8.68
CA GLY A 41 1.22 5.98 -8.45
C GLY A 41 1.97 6.09 -7.13
N ALA A 42 1.78 7.17 -6.37
CA ALA A 42 2.53 7.43 -5.14
C ALA A 42 2.21 6.38 -4.05
N VAL A 43 3.21 5.57 -3.70
CA VAL A 43 3.03 4.41 -2.79
C VAL A 43 4.26 4.24 -1.90
N VAL A 44 4.07 3.68 -0.72
CA VAL A 44 5.15 3.24 0.18
C VAL A 44 5.08 1.74 0.34
N PHE A 45 6.22 1.05 0.22
CA PHE A 45 6.33 -0.38 0.57
C PHE A 45 7.24 -0.58 1.77
N PHE A 46 6.81 -1.44 2.68
CA PHE A 46 7.59 -1.94 3.82
C PHE A 46 7.83 -3.43 3.66
N ASP A 47 9.06 -3.86 3.90
CA ASP A 47 9.40 -5.28 3.98
C ASP A 47 9.07 -5.82 5.38
N LEU A 48 8.20 -6.84 5.44
CA LEU A 48 7.86 -7.55 6.67
C LEU A 48 8.56 -8.91 6.71
N GLN A 49 7.88 -9.98 7.15
CA GLN A 49 8.41 -11.33 7.07
C GLN A 49 8.69 -11.74 5.60
N PRO A 50 9.55 -12.74 5.37
CA PRO A 50 9.97 -13.11 4.01
C PRO A 50 8.80 -13.32 3.05
N GLY A 51 8.74 -12.48 2.02
CA GLY A 51 7.73 -12.55 0.96
C GLY A 51 6.40 -11.85 1.26
N LEU A 52 6.24 -11.16 2.40
CA LEU A 52 5.13 -10.24 2.66
C LEU A 52 5.61 -8.79 2.62
N LYS A 53 4.88 -7.95 1.88
CA LYS A 53 5.00 -6.50 1.94
C LYS A 53 3.75 -5.87 2.55
N LEU A 54 3.95 -4.83 3.34
CA LEU A 54 2.89 -3.87 3.69
C LEU A 54 3.03 -2.67 2.74
N ALA A 55 1.94 -2.26 2.12
CA ALA A 55 1.89 -1.08 1.27
C ALA A 55 0.98 -0.01 1.88
N LEU A 56 1.35 1.26 1.70
CA LEU A 56 0.48 2.40 1.99
C LEU A 56 0.20 3.12 0.68
N TRP A 57 -1.07 3.39 0.42
CA TRP A 57 -1.50 4.07 -0.79
C TRP A 57 -2.61 5.07 -0.48
N ASN A 58 -2.69 6.16 -1.25
CA ASN A 58 -3.74 7.14 -1.02
C ASN A 58 -5.11 6.49 -1.22
N ARG A 59 -6.00 6.70 -0.27
CA ARG A 59 -7.36 6.15 -0.28
C ARG A 59 -8.18 6.57 -1.51
N ARG A 60 -7.94 7.78 -2.02
CA ARG A 60 -8.55 8.29 -3.25
C ARG A 60 -8.07 7.52 -4.47
N ASP A 61 -6.78 7.26 -4.54
CA ASP A 61 -6.14 6.52 -5.62
C ASP A 61 -6.58 5.04 -5.60
N LEU A 62 -6.69 4.45 -4.41
CA LEU A 62 -7.23 3.10 -4.23
C LEU A 62 -8.68 3.01 -4.73
N ALA A 63 -9.56 3.96 -4.38
CA ALA A 63 -10.93 3.99 -4.85
C ALA A 63 -11.01 4.19 -6.38
N HIS A 64 -10.16 5.06 -6.93
CA HIS A 64 -10.02 5.29 -8.36
C HIS A 64 -9.63 3.99 -9.11
N GLU A 65 -8.59 3.29 -8.65
CA GLU A 65 -8.13 2.03 -9.24
C GLU A 65 -9.19 0.93 -9.15
N ALA A 66 -9.85 0.80 -7.99
CA ALA A 66 -10.90 -0.18 -7.77
C ALA A 66 -12.20 0.14 -8.53
N LYS A 67 -12.30 1.33 -9.15
CA LYS A 67 -13.50 1.84 -9.85
C LYS A 67 -14.74 1.85 -8.97
N VAL A 68 -14.55 2.23 -7.72
CA VAL A 68 -15.63 2.41 -6.74
C VAL A 68 -15.72 3.87 -6.30
N PRO A 69 -16.90 4.36 -5.89
CA PRO A 69 -17.00 5.70 -5.32
C PRO A 69 -16.13 5.83 -4.07
N LEU A 70 -15.47 6.98 -3.93
CA LEU A 70 -14.82 7.34 -2.68
C LEU A 70 -15.88 7.51 -1.58
N SER A 71 -15.79 6.70 -0.52
CA SER A 71 -16.67 6.79 0.64
C SER A 71 -16.05 7.60 1.78
N ALA A 72 -16.77 7.73 2.90
CA ALA A 72 -16.14 8.14 4.16
C ALA A 72 -15.08 7.10 4.60
N PRO A 73 -14.08 7.50 5.40
CA PRO A 73 -13.06 6.58 5.90
C PRO A 73 -13.67 5.35 6.59
N SER A 74 -13.10 4.18 6.34
CA SER A 74 -13.55 2.88 6.86
C SER A 74 -12.36 1.97 7.19
N ALA A 75 -12.51 1.15 8.24
CA ALA A 75 -11.50 0.17 8.64
C ALA A 75 -11.22 -0.91 7.58
N THR A 76 -12.07 -1.03 6.56
CA THR A 76 -11.96 -2.03 5.49
C THR A 76 -11.33 -1.50 4.20
N GLU A 77 -10.79 -0.27 4.19
CA GLU A 77 -10.15 0.32 3.01
C GLU A 77 -8.75 -0.25 2.80
N MET A 78 -8.70 -1.51 2.36
CA MET A 78 -7.47 -2.25 2.11
C MET A 78 -7.58 -3.15 0.87
N THR A 79 -6.44 -3.54 0.31
CA THR A 79 -6.36 -4.56 -0.74
C THR A 79 -5.43 -5.69 -0.34
N ILE A 80 -5.67 -6.88 -0.91
CA ILE A 80 -4.76 -8.02 -0.83
C ILE A 80 -4.18 -8.30 -2.22
N GLY A 81 -2.87 -8.53 -2.27
CA GLY A 81 -2.13 -8.79 -3.51
C GLY A 81 -1.42 -10.14 -3.51
N HIS A 82 -1.27 -10.71 -4.71
CA HIS A 82 -0.48 -11.92 -4.97
C HIS A 82 0.55 -11.63 -6.07
N ASN A 83 1.80 -11.46 -5.67
CA ASN A 83 2.92 -11.34 -6.59
C ASN A 83 3.18 -12.71 -7.23
N VAL A 84 3.03 -12.77 -8.54
CA VAL A 84 3.29 -13.95 -9.36
C VAL A 84 4.67 -13.84 -10.02
N GLY A 85 5.32 -14.97 -10.28
CA GLY A 85 6.53 -14.97 -11.11
C GLY A 85 6.25 -14.50 -12.53
N SER A 86 7.28 -14.04 -13.23
CA SER A 86 7.17 -13.77 -14.67
C SER A 86 6.78 -15.05 -15.42
N LYS A 87 6.07 -14.88 -16.53
CA LYS A 87 5.90 -15.96 -17.51
C LYS A 87 7.21 -16.29 -18.19
#